data_AF-A0A933N7I7-F1
#
_entry.id   AF-A0A933N7I7-F1
#
_cell.length_a   1.000
_cell.length_b   1.000
_cell.length_c   1.000
_cell.angle_alpha   90.00
_cell.angle_beta   90.00
_cell.angle_gamma   90.00
#
_symmetry.space_group_name_H-M   'P 1'
#
loop_
_entity.id
_entity.type
_entity.pdbx_description
1 polymer ?
#
loop_
_entity_poly.entity_id
_entity_poly.type
_entity_poly.pdbx_seq_one_letter_code
_entity_poly.pdbx_strand_id
1 'polypeptide(L)'
;MISFGPFMNTLEAAELPPQAKPSTEHLDPLCLLGWVDRGRTEARACLSCHDGSVSTGREHEVRGVGLESHPVDVPYESRQVGRTNSLRPTVQLEPAIVLVDGRLVCTSCHDGSSSLPAKLAISMNGSGLCLACHAL
;
A
#
# COMPACT_ATOMS: atom_id res chain seq x y z
N MET A 1 -3.05 63.00 17.58
CA MET A 1 -2.29 62.51 16.42
C MET A 1 -1.70 61.17 16.84
N ILE A 2 -2.33 60.06 16.45
CA ILE A 2 -1.96 58.71 16.88
C ILE A 2 -1.09 58.12 15.78
N SER A 3 0.14 57.79 16.13
CA SER A 3 1.17 57.23 15.24
C SER A 3 0.94 55.73 15.05
N PHE A 4 0.75 55.30 13.81
CA PHE A 4 0.71 53.88 13.43
C PHE A 4 2.13 53.45 13.01
N GLY A 5 2.77 52.60 13.82
CA GLY A 5 3.99 51.89 13.42
C GLY A 5 3.67 50.65 12.59
N PRO A 6 4.58 50.17 11.71
CA PRO A 6 4.34 48.97 10.91
C PRO A 6 4.60 47.71 11.74
N PHE A 7 3.59 46.83 11.81
CA PHE A 7 3.72 45.45 12.24
C PHE A 7 4.50 44.66 11.17
N MET A 8 5.75 44.29 11.45
CA MET A 8 6.46 43.24 10.71
C MET A 8 6.32 41.95 11.51
N ASN A 9 5.54 41.01 10.95
CA ASN A 9 5.36 39.65 11.45
C ASN A 9 6.28 38.75 10.63
N THR A 10 7.47 38.43 11.15
CA THR A 10 8.32 37.37 10.59
C THR A 10 7.83 36.02 11.09
N LEU A 11 7.02 35.35 10.26
CA LEU A 11 6.78 33.91 10.38
C LEU A 11 8.07 33.21 9.94
N GLU A 12 8.91 32.85 10.90
CA GLU A 12 10.02 31.93 10.71
C GLU A 12 9.44 30.61 10.17
N ALA A 13 9.80 30.26 8.94
CA ALA A 13 9.51 28.94 8.40
C ALA A 13 10.28 27.92 9.24
N ALA A 14 9.57 27.15 10.06
CA ALA A 14 10.15 26.01 10.74
C ALA A 14 10.64 25.00 9.68
N GLU A 15 11.94 25.01 9.41
CA GLU A 15 12.61 23.97 8.64
C GLU A 15 12.42 22.64 9.37
N LEU A 16 11.59 21.78 8.78
CA LEU A 16 11.46 20.39 9.21
C LEU A 16 12.85 19.74 9.18
N PRO A 17 13.28 19.04 10.27
CA PRO A 17 14.57 18.39 10.27
C PRO A 17 14.65 17.37 9.12
N PRO A 18 15.82 17.20 8.49
CA PRO A 18 15.99 16.17 7.47
C PRO A 18 15.65 14.83 8.10
N GLN A 19 14.65 14.16 7.52
CA GLN A 19 14.24 12.81 7.91
C GLN A 19 15.49 11.94 7.95
N ALA A 20 15.86 11.47 9.14
CA ALA A 20 16.99 10.58 9.31
C ALA A 20 16.79 9.36 8.42
N LYS A 21 17.66 9.20 7.41
CA LYS A 21 17.67 8.00 6.57
C LYS A 21 18.03 6.81 7.47
N PRO A 22 17.22 5.74 7.51
CA PRO A 22 17.61 4.53 8.21
C PRO A 22 18.92 4.01 7.61
N SER A 23 19.83 3.56 8.47
CA SER A 23 21.15 3.02 8.15
C SER A 23 21.06 2.00 7.00
N THR A 24 21.69 2.33 5.87
CA THR A 24 21.58 1.62 4.58
C THR A 24 22.42 0.34 4.48
N GLU A 25 22.89 -0.23 5.59
CA GLU A 25 23.84 -1.35 5.51
C GLU A 25 23.19 -2.75 5.47
N HIS A 26 21.85 -2.86 5.51
CA HIS A 26 21.16 -4.18 5.51
C HIS A 26 19.75 -4.22 4.86
N LEU A 27 19.34 -3.18 4.12
CA LEU A 27 18.04 -3.17 3.46
C LEU A 27 18.24 -3.26 1.94
N ASP A 28 18.05 -4.45 1.37
CA ASP A 28 17.90 -4.62 -0.08
C ASP A 28 16.82 -3.65 -0.58
N PRO A 29 17.10 -2.79 -1.59
CA PRO A 29 16.09 -1.90 -2.16
C PRO A 29 14.80 -2.61 -2.57
N LEU A 30 14.87 -3.91 -2.89
CA LEU A 30 13.69 -4.74 -3.19
C LEU A 30 12.81 -5.00 -1.97
N CYS A 31 13.36 -4.98 -0.74
CA CYS A 31 12.57 -5.05 0.49
C CYS A 31 11.94 -3.69 0.86
N LEU A 32 12.20 -2.62 0.10
CA LEU A 32 11.62 -1.30 0.33
C LEU A 32 10.49 -1.04 -0.65
N LEU A 33 9.26 -1.02 -0.15
CA LEU A 33 8.05 -0.76 -0.96
C LEU A 33 8.14 0.53 -1.81
N GLY A 34 8.91 1.53 -1.38
CA GLY A 34 9.13 2.77 -2.14
C GLY A 34 9.88 2.61 -3.47
N TRP A 35 10.50 1.46 -3.72
CA TRP A 35 11.41 1.22 -4.85
C TRP A 35 10.92 0.11 -5.80
N VAL A 36 9.78 -0.52 -5.51
CA VAL A 36 9.25 -1.61 -6.33
C VAL A 36 8.35 -1.09 -7.47
N ASP A 37 8.43 -1.74 -8.63
CA ASP A 37 7.52 -1.47 -9.76
C ASP A 37 6.20 -2.21 -9.54
N ARG A 38 5.14 -1.47 -9.18
CA ARG A 38 3.83 -2.04 -8.84
C ARG A 38 3.22 -2.90 -9.94
N GLY A 39 3.53 -2.62 -11.22
CA GLY A 39 2.99 -3.34 -12.37
C GLY A 39 3.78 -4.58 -12.78
N ARG A 40 4.92 -4.86 -12.13
CA ARG A 40 5.82 -5.95 -12.52
C ARG A 40 6.29 -6.80 -11.34
N THR A 41 6.23 -6.29 -10.12
CA THR A 41 6.71 -7.00 -8.94
C THR A 41 5.70 -8.06 -8.50
N GLU A 42 6.06 -9.33 -8.68
CA GLU A 42 5.31 -10.48 -8.18
C GLU A 42 5.40 -10.61 -6.65
N ALA A 43 4.41 -11.28 -6.03
CA ALA A 43 4.35 -11.47 -4.57
C ALA A 43 5.60 -12.17 -3.99
N ARG A 44 6.21 -13.11 -4.73
CA ARG A 44 7.44 -13.81 -4.29
C ARG A 44 8.60 -12.87 -3.98
N ALA A 45 8.68 -11.73 -4.68
CA ALA A 45 9.74 -10.75 -4.43
C ALA A 45 9.58 -10.13 -3.04
N CYS A 46 8.34 -9.80 -2.65
CA CYS A 46 8.03 -9.30 -1.32
C CYS A 46 8.26 -10.38 -0.26
N LEU A 47 7.84 -11.61 -0.52
CA LEU A 47 7.97 -12.73 0.41
C LEU A 47 9.44 -13.15 0.66
N SER A 48 10.37 -12.79 -0.22
CA SER A 48 11.81 -13.01 0.06
C SER A 48 12.30 -12.32 1.35
N CYS A 49 11.58 -11.28 1.82
CA CYS A 49 11.83 -10.61 3.09
C CYS A 49 10.62 -10.71 4.06
N HIS A 50 9.39 -10.79 3.52
CA HIS A 50 8.12 -10.76 4.27
C HIS A 50 7.45 -12.13 4.48
N ASP A 51 8.19 -13.23 4.37
CA ASP A 51 7.70 -14.58 4.72
C ASP A 51 7.68 -14.86 6.24
N GLY A 52 8.13 -13.91 7.06
CA GLY A 52 8.24 -14.04 8.51
C GLY A 52 9.62 -14.52 8.99
N SER A 53 10.56 -14.81 8.08
CA SER A 53 11.93 -15.21 8.44
C SER A 53 12.90 -14.01 8.60
N VAL A 54 12.79 -13.00 7.73
CA VAL A 54 13.68 -11.83 7.71
C VAL A 54 13.02 -10.60 8.36
N SER A 55 11.77 -10.28 8.00
CA SER A 55 11.01 -9.21 8.66
C SER A 55 10.10 -9.79 9.76
N THR A 56 10.39 -9.51 11.02
CA THR A 56 9.49 -9.83 12.15
C THR A 56 8.57 -8.64 12.42
N GLY A 57 7.28 -8.89 12.66
CA GLY A 57 6.29 -7.86 13.05
C GLY A 57 5.19 -7.53 12.03
N ARG A 58 5.15 -8.17 10.86
CA ARG A 58 4.02 -8.14 9.91
C ARG A 58 3.90 -9.46 9.15
N GLU A 59 3.74 -10.53 9.92
CA GLU A 59 3.35 -11.83 9.38
C GLU A 59 1.99 -11.64 8.69
N HIS A 60 1.97 -11.41 7.38
CA HIS A 60 0.81 -11.82 6.61
C HIS A 60 0.83 -13.33 6.74
N GLU A 61 -0.03 -13.90 7.57
CA GLU A 61 -0.22 -15.33 7.65
C GLU A 61 -0.57 -15.82 6.25
N VAL A 62 0.45 -16.27 5.50
CA VAL A 62 0.36 -16.78 4.12
C VAL A 62 -0.45 -18.09 4.09
N ARG A 63 -0.98 -18.52 5.24
CA ARG A 63 -1.94 -19.61 5.39
C ARG A 63 -3.34 -19.03 5.47
N GLY A 64 -3.97 -18.89 4.31
CA GLY A 64 -5.36 -18.47 4.23
C GLY A 64 -6.28 -19.36 5.07
N VAL A 65 -6.80 -18.83 6.17
CA VAL A 65 -8.14 -19.05 6.73
C VAL A 65 -8.31 -18.13 7.94
N GLY A 66 -8.83 -16.94 7.67
CA GLY A 66 -9.36 -16.02 8.67
C GLY A 66 -10.03 -14.88 7.95
N LEU A 67 -11.14 -14.36 8.49
CA LEU A 67 -11.81 -13.16 7.98
C LEU A 67 -10.87 -11.92 7.92
N GLU A 68 -9.69 -12.04 8.55
CA GLU A 68 -8.57 -11.09 8.62
C GLU A 68 -7.49 -11.31 7.53
N SER A 69 -7.52 -12.42 6.79
CA SER A 69 -6.48 -12.82 5.81
C SER A 69 -6.89 -12.49 4.38
N HIS A 70 -6.37 -11.39 3.83
CA HIS A 70 -6.52 -11.08 2.40
C HIS A 70 -5.49 -11.87 1.59
N PRO A 71 -5.93 -12.74 0.65
CA PRO A 71 -5.00 -13.57 -0.10
C PRO A 71 -4.17 -12.71 -1.07
N VAL A 72 -2.89 -13.06 -1.19
CA VAL A 72 -1.98 -12.55 -2.21
C VAL A 72 -1.47 -13.72 -3.05
N ASP A 73 -0.97 -13.42 -4.24
CA ASP A 73 -0.58 -14.37 -5.28
C ASP A 73 -1.72 -15.31 -5.72
N VAL A 74 -2.92 -14.74 -5.88
CA VAL A 74 -4.09 -15.48 -6.38
C VAL A 74 -4.54 -14.95 -7.74
N PRO A 75 -4.94 -15.82 -8.69
CA PRO A 75 -5.51 -15.37 -9.95
C PRO A 75 -6.85 -14.67 -9.69
N TYR A 76 -6.96 -13.40 -10.03
CA TYR A 76 -8.09 -12.56 -9.63
C TYR A 76 -9.42 -13.08 -10.18
N GLU A 77 -9.47 -13.36 -11.48
CA GLU A 77 -10.69 -13.80 -12.17
C GLU A 77 -11.17 -15.17 -11.69
N SER A 78 -10.25 -16.07 -11.33
CA SER A 78 -10.63 -17.38 -10.77
C SER A 78 -11.37 -17.27 -9.43
N ARG A 79 -11.27 -16.13 -8.75
CA ARG A 79 -11.97 -15.86 -7.49
C ARG A 79 -13.32 -15.18 -7.67
N GLN A 80 -13.71 -14.78 -8.90
CA GLN A 80 -15.03 -14.19 -9.18
C GLN A 80 -16.16 -15.22 -9.09
N VAL A 81 -15.88 -16.50 -9.33
CA VAL A 81 -16.90 -17.56 -9.41
C VAL A 81 -17.19 -18.16 -8.03
N GLY A 82 -18.46 -18.17 -7.62
CA GLY A 82 -18.96 -19.01 -6.52
C GLY A 82 -18.83 -18.47 -5.10
N ARG A 83 -18.70 -17.15 -4.88
CA ARG A 83 -18.64 -16.54 -3.53
C ARG A 83 -19.77 -15.56 -3.26
N THR A 84 -20.15 -15.47 -1.98
CA THR A 84 -21.20 -14.60 -1.42
C THR A 84 -20.93 -13.09 -1.54
N ASN A 85 -19.73 -12.71 -2.01
CA ASN A 85 -19.35 -11.32 -2.27
C ASN A 85 -18.66 -11.28 -3.64
N SER A 86 -19.42 -11.00 -4.69
CA SER A 86 -18.93 -11.08 -6.07
C SER A 86 -17.78 -10.10 -6.28
N LEU A 87 -16.67 -10.57 -6.87
CA LEU A 87 -15.59 -9.66 -7.25
C LEU A 87 -16.01 -8.89 -8.51
N ARG A 88 -15.64 -7.61 -8.57
CA ARG A 88 -15.82 -6.78 -9.75
C ARG A 88 -15.03 -7.38 -10.93
N PRO A 89 -15.53 -7.28 -12.17
CA PRO A 89 -14.73 -7.60 -13.35
C PRO A 89 -13.46 -6.75 -13.38
N THR A 90 -12.37 -7.28 -13.94
CA THR A 90 -11.08 -6.58 -14.06
C THR A 90 -11.21 -5.22 -14.76
N VAL A 91 -12.15 -5.09 -15.70
CA VAL A 91 -12.46 -3.85 -16.43
C VAL A 91 -13.10 -2.76 -15.54
N GLN A 92 -13.66 -3.15 -14.39
CA GLN A 92 -14.35 -2.26 -13.45
C GLN A 92 -13.52 -1.95 -12.20
N LEU A 93 -12.27 -2.44 -12.14
CA LEU A 93 -11.37 -2.13 -11.04
C LEU A 93 -10.91 -0.69 -11.13
N GLU A 94 -10.78 -0.07 -9.96
CA GLU A 94 -10.18 1.24 -9.81
C GLU A 94 -8.75 1.19 -10.37
N PRO A 95 -8.31 2.19 -11.15
CA PRO A 95 -6.98 2.20 -11.76
C PRO A 95 -5.81 2.06 -10.77
N ALA A 96 -6.05 2.39 -9.50
CA ALA A 96 -5.07 2.22 -8.43
C ALA A 96 -4.86 0.76 -8.00
N ILE A 97 -5.78 -0.15 -8.31
CA ILE A 97 -5.63 -1.60 -8.13
C ILE A 97 -4.90 -2.17 -9.35
N VAL A 98 -3.64 -2.54 -9.14
CA VAL A 98 -2.79 -3.09 -10.18
C VAL A 98 -2.72 -4.60 -10.02
N LEU A 99 -3.05 -5.35 -11.06
CA LEU A 99 -2.84 -6.80 -11.12
C LEU A 99 -1.55 -7.09 -11.89
N VAL A 100 -0.72 -8.01 -11.38
CA VAL A 100 0.48 -8.49 -12.07
C VAL A 100 0.12 -9.82 -12.71
N ASP A 101 0.16 -9.92 -14.03
CA ASP A 101 -0.24 -11.10 -14.79
C ASP A 101 -1.63 -11.65 -14.41
N GLY A 102 -2.58 -10.74 -14.18
CA GLY A 102 -3.96 -11.08 -13.77
C GLY A 102 -4.08 -11.58 -12.33
N ARG A 103 -3.03 -11.44 -11.51
CA ARG A 103 -2.99 -11.87 -10.12
C ARG A 103 -3.08 -10.70 -9.15
N LEU A 104 -3.74 -10.96 -8.04
CA LEU A 104 -3.72 -10.08 -6.87
C LEU A 104 -2.41 -10.30 -6.13
N VAL A 105 -1.59 -9.26 -5.99
CA VAL A 105 -0.28 -9.29 -5.33
C VAL A 105 -0.18 -8.18 -4.28
N CYS A 106 0.93 -8.13 -3.54
CA CYS A 106 1.13 -7.13 -2.48
C CYS A 106 0.97 -5.69 -3.00
N THR A 107 1.50 -5.40 -4.19
CA THR A 107 1.44 -4.07 -4.83
C THR A 107 0.07 -3.71 -5.40
N SER A 108 -0.88 -4.65 -5.45
CA SER A 108 -2.27 -4.36 -5.78
C SER A 108 -2.92 -3.48 -4.73
N CYS A 109 -2.58 -3.70 -3.46
CA CYS A 109 -3.09 -2.93 -2.32
C CYS A 109 -2.08 -1.90 -1.81
N HIS A 110 -0.78 -2.16 -1.97
CA HIS A 110 0.27 -1.29 -1.46
C HIS A 110 0.96 -0.49 -2.58
N ASP A 111 1.15 0.79 -2.32
CA ASP A 111 1.85 1.74 -3.16
C ASP A 111 2.90 2.48 -2.34
N GLY A 112 4.18 2.23 -2.61
CA GLY A 112 5.28 2.86 -1.90
C GLY A 112 5.31 4.39 -2.00
N SER A 113 4.75 4.93 -3.08
CA SER A 113 4.62 6.37 -3.30
C SER A 113 3.44 7.00 -2.55
N SER A 114 2.48 6.19 -2.09
CA SER A 114 1.30 6.69 -1.39
C SER A 114 1.64 7.34 -0.06
N SER A 115 0.91 8.41 0.29
CA SER A 115 0.95 9.04 1.60
C SER A 115 -0.08 8.44 2.58
N LEU A 116 -0.90 7.49 2.13
CA LEU A 116 -1.92 6.86 2.96
C LEU A 116 -1.30 5.96 4.06
N PRO A 117 -1.99 5.76 5.19
CA PRO A 117 -1.57 4.80 6.21
C PRO A 117 -1.26 3.44 5.61
N ALA A 118 -0.22 2.77 6.11
CA ALA A 118 0.28 1.50 5.58
C ALA A 118 0.61 1.51 4.07
N LYS A 119 0.81 2.70 3.47
CA LYS A 119 1.13 2.84 2.05
C LYS A 119 0.06 2.21 1.16
N LEU A 120 -1.22 2.37 1.50
CA LEU A 120 -2.30 1.81 0.69
C LEU A 120 -2.45 2.57 -0.65
N ALA A 121 -2.82 1.85 -1.70
CA ALA A 121 -3.13 2.39 -3.02
C ALA A 121 -4.46 3.16 -3.05
N ILE A 122 -5.39 2.78 -2.17
CA ILE A 122 -6.70 3.41 -1.99
C ILE A 122 -6.96 3.55 -0.49
N SER A 123 -7.69 4.60 -0.08
CA SER A 123 -8.07 4.81 1.32
C SER A 123 -8.98 3.67 1.84
N MET A 124 -8.79 3.31 3.11
CA MET A 124 -9.68 2.39 3.81
C MET A 124 -10.94 3.06 4.38
N ASN A 125 -11.08 4.39 4.22
CA ASN A 125 -12.28 5.10 4.68
C ASN A 125 -13.53 4.51 4.01
N GLY A 126 -14.57 4.20 4.81
CA GLY A 126 -15.78 3.56 4.31
C GLY A 126 -15.55 2.22 3.61
N SER A 127 -14.49 1.49 3.97
CA SER A 127 -14.07 0.24 3.32
C SER A 127 -13.69 0.42 1.84
N GLY A 128 -13.24 1.61 1.43
CA GLY A 128 -12.96 1.96 0.04
C GLY A 128 -12.08 0.95 -0.69
N LEU A 129 -10.97 0.52 -0.08
CA LEU A 129 -10.09 -0.49 -0.67
C LEU A 129 -10.77 -1.86 -0.86
N CYS A 130 -11.63 -2.29 0.07
CA CYS A 130 -12.37 -3.55 -0.07
C CYS A 130 -13.39 -3.47 -1.21
N LEU A 131 -14.10 -2.33 -1.29
CA LEU A 131 -15.14 -2.08 -2.28
C LEU A 131 -14.59 -1.82 -3.69
N ALA A 132 -13.30 -1.55 -3.80
CA ALA A 132 -12.60 -1.48 -5.08
C ALA A 132 -12.54 -2.85 -5.80
N CYS A 133 -12.63 -3.94 -5.03
CA CYS A 133 -12.62 -5.30 -5.57
C CYS A 133 -13.96 -6.01 -5.40
N HIS A 134 -14.72 -5.72 -4.34
CA HIS A 134 -15.97 -6.42 -4.05
C HIS A 134 -17.20 -5.60 -4.49
N ALA A 135 -18.09 -6.23 -5.24
CA ALA A 135 -19.46 -5.78 -5.45
C ALA A 135 -20.32 -6.33 -4.31
N LEU A 136 -20.98 -5.39 -3.60
CA LEU A 136 -21.89 -5.63 -2.47
C LEU A 136 -23.09 -6.51 -2.85
#